data_AF-K2IDQ1-F1
#
_entry.id   AF-K2IDQ1-F1
#
_cell.length_a   1.000
_cell.length_b   1.000
_cell.length_c   1.000
_cell.angle_alpha   90.00
_cell.angle_beta   90.00
_cell.angle_gamma   90.00
#
_symmetry.space_group_name_H-M   'P 1'
#
loop_
_entity.id
_entity.type
_entity.pdbx_description
1 polymer ?
#
loop_
_entity_poly.entity_id
_entity_poly.type
_entity_poly.pdbx_seq_one_letter_code
_entity_poly.pdbx_strand_id
1 'polypeptide(L)'
;MLRALTHKTSPLLLAASLATLAGCGFLDTEQSIDTDRKEQQEVTNGFFATYWKGAKLSIRSMPVDEHTQAIDFAAIRQQQADRLGLGPQLSRIYDWQSALSGDYSDNALVPFDGGDLVDFGKEVYALSDTLEGQDEDSYPTFLEVLHHSSRALGRPQVTLPKDWNNAMDHWLFALVLEARIGLGSWKTYELAKVDTSTMASTDYRVLAGLHKGLDALRNQWYFLADEDFSRVIDEANSADIKLKPQTLEVLTRTAIDGFTPQQQFKLLARANALLMRGYSRHQAKSADLNDKALADIEAAIADYRTLGVENELVWLAESYVYISEEEKDKAIASLTKLQGSRYLSAKEKQLLADTQRAVQDRDPKSALNVLTDKVIFYRLGLSYALSYLDEIQWLKLLEQSEQGQRILAHFTELEQYYHKAKDSLELDNLTEKGKGLFKDLVE
;
A
#
# COMPACT_ATOMS: atom_id res chain seq x y z
N MET A 1 -9.03 4.76 -29.65
CA MET A 1 -10.36 5.10 -29.09
C MET A 1 -10.09 5.55 -27.65
N LEU A 2 -10.22 6.80 -27.21
CA LEU A 2 -10.82 8.00 -27.77
C LEU A 2 -10.16 9.21 -27.06
N ARG A 3 -10.03 10.31 -27.81
CA ARG A 3 -9.56 11.63 -27.34
C ARG A 3 -10.56 12.28 -26.37
N ALA A 4 -10.01 13.21 -25.60
CA ALA A 4 -10.61 14.42 -25.05
C ALA A 4 -11.31 14.30 -23.68
N LEU A 5 -10.77 15.05 -22.71
CA LEU A 5 -11.51 16.08 -21.98
C LEU A 5 -10.50 17.02 -21.31
N THR A 6 -10.28 18.16 -21.95
CA THR A 6 -9.73 19.37 -21.35
C THR A 6 -10.83 20.07 -20.57
N HIS A 7 -10.68 20.30 -19.27
CA HIS A 7 -11.36 21.41 -18.60
C HIS A 7 -10.51 22.00 -17.48
N LYS A 8 -10.45 23.34 -17.51
CA LYS A 8 -9.79 24.23 -16.54
C LYS A 8 -10.35 24.01 -15.14
N THR A 9 -9.48 23.82 -14.15
CA THR A 9 -9.80 24.01 -12.73
C THR A 9 -9.05 25.24 -12.20
N SER A 10 -9.80 26.09 -11.51
CA SER A 10 -9.34 27.33 -10.87
C SER A 10 -8.30 27.06 -9.77
N PRO A 11 -7.34 27.99 -9.53
CA PRO A 11 -6.24 27.82 -8.59
C PRO A 11 -6.63 27.81 -7.09
N LEU A 12 -7.93 27.89 -6.74
CA LEU A 12 -8.38 27.86 -5.33
C LEU A 12 -8.59 26.45 -4.76
N LEU A 13 -8.63 25.40 -5.58
CA LEU A 13 -8.75 24.00 -5.12
C LEU A 13 -7.39 23.33 -4.84
N LEU A 14 -6.28 24.03 -5.09
CA LEU A 14 -4.93 23.52 -4.84
C LEU A 14 -4.44 23.76 -3.40
N ALA A 15 -5.16 24.55 -2.60
CA ALA A 15 -4.80 24.85 -1.21
C ALA A 15 -5.51 23.93 -0.19
N ALA A 16 -6.60 23.26 -0.57
CA ALA A 16 -7.37 22.38 0.33
C ALA A 16 -6.87 20.92 0.34
N SER A 17 -6.09 20.49 -0.66
CA SER A 17 -5.47 19.16 -0.73
C SER A 17 -4.09 19.08 -0.07
N LEU A 18 -3.60 20.18 0.51
CA LEU A 18 -2.38 20.23 1.33
C LEU A 18 -2.67 20.04 2.84
N ALA A 19 -3.94 20.00 3.25
CA ALA A 19 -4.35 19.87 4.65
C ALA A 19 -4.51 18.42 5.13
N THR A 20 -4.44 17.42 4.25
CA THR A 20 -4.44 15.98 4.63
C THR A 20 -3.05 15.38 4.75
N LEU A 21 -1.99 16.19 4.58
CA LEU A 21 -0.59 15.82 4.86
C LEU A 21 -0.06 16.40 6.19
N ALA A 22 -0.91 17.08 6.96
CA ALA A 22 -0.59 17.66 8.25
C ALA A 22 -1.36 16.95 9.38
N GLY A 23 -1.08 15.65 9.55
CA GLY A 23 -1.37 14.96 10.80
C GLY A 23 -0.40 15.46 11.88
N CYS A 24 -0.93 15.85 13.03
CA CYS A 24 -0.27 16.64 14.07
C CYS A 24 0.99 15.97 14.67
N GLY A 25 2.14 16.64 14.53
CA GLY A 25 3.32 16.46 15.35
C GLY A 25 3.92 17.83 15.70
N PHE A 26 3.27 18.58 16.60
CA PHE A 26 3.69 19.93 17.03
C PHE A 26 4.64 19.91 18.24
N LEU A 27 5.37 18.81 18.45
CA LEU A 27 6.46 18.74 19.41
C LEU A 27 7.65 18.13 18.69
N ASP A 28 8.79 18.82 18.76
CA ASP A 28 10.11 18.38 18.27
C ASP A 28 10.57 17.20 19.16
N THR A 29 9.86 16.07 19.10
CA THR A 29 10.34 14.80 19.61
C THR A 29 11.34 14.27 18.61
N GLU A 30 12.56 13.98 19.05
CA GLU A 30 13.57 13.31 18.23
C GLU A 30 12.91 12.10 17.55
N GLN A 31 12.85 12.13 16.20
CA GLN A 31 12.35 11.00 15.42
C GLN A 31 13.20 9.77 15.77
N SER A 32 12.53 8.66 16.05
CA SER A 32 13.16 7.40 16.44
C SER A 32 12.28 6.23 15.98
N ILE A 33 12.85 5.03 16.05
CA ILE A 33 12.10 3.80 15.74
C ILE A 33 10.87 3.63 16.64
N ASP A 34 10.91 4.10 17.89
CA ASP A 34 9.78 4.00 18.82
C ASP A 34 8.67 4.98 18.45
N THR A 35 9.03 6.19 17.99
CA THR A 35 8.07 7.17 17.47
C THR A 35 7.37 6.63 16.23
N ASP A 36 8.13 6.10 15.26
CA ASP A 36 7.60 5.50 14.04
C ASP A 36 6.64 4.33 14.34
N ARG A 37 7.03 3.44 15.26
CA ARG A 37 6.20 2.31 15.69
C ARG A 37 4.91 2.77 16.36
N LYS A 38 4.98 3.82 17.20
CA LYS A 38 3.80 4.38 17.85
C LYS A 38 2.83 4.97 16.82
N GLU A 39 3.32 5.76 15.87
CA GLU A 39 2.49 6.33 14.80
C GLU A 39 1.87 5.24 13.92
N GLN A 40 2.63 4.21 13.56
CA GLN A 40 2.10 3.05 12.85
C GLN A 40 1.02 2.33 13.68
N GLN A 41 1.21 2.17 15.00
CA GLN A 41 0.21 1.59 15.89
C GLN A 41 -1.07 2.44 15.95
N GLU A 42 -0.96 3.77 15.98
CA GLU A 42 -2.12 4.67 15.95
C GLU A 42 -2.92 4.50 14.63
N VAL A 43 -2.24 4.38 13.49
CA VAL A 43 -2.90 4.10 12.19
C VAL A 43 -3.55 2.72 12.17
N THR A 44 -2.85 1.70 12.66
CA THR A 44 -3.29 0.29 12.59
C THR A 44 -4.27 -0.13 13.68
N ASN A 45 -4.44 0.67 14.74
CA ASN A 45 -5.47 0.51 15.76
C ASN A 45 -6.61 1.53 15.61
N GLY A 46 -6.54 2.40 14.60
CA GLY A 46 -7.57 3.41 14.35
C GLY A 46 -8.92 2.81 13.93
N PHE A 47 -9.94 3.67 13.90
CA PHE A 47 -11.30 3.31 13.48
C PHE A 47 -11.33 2.58 12.12
N PHE A 48 -10.49 3.02 11.16
CA PHE A 48 -10.46 2.44 9.81
C PHE A 48 -9.91 1.02 9.80
N ALA A 49 -8.84 0.77 10.56
CA ALA A 49 -8.27 -0.56 10.70
C ALA A 49 -9.22 -1.49 11.45
N THR A 50 -9.93 -0.99 12.47
CA THR A 50 -10.96 -1.74 13.20
C THR A 50 -12.09 -2.21 12.28
N TYR A 51 -12.66 -1.30 11.49
CA TYR A 51 -13.72 -1.64 10.54
C TYR A 51 -13.26 -2.65 9.48
N TRP A 52 -12.04 -2.50 8.96
CA TRP A 52 -11.48 -3.45 8.00
C TRP A 52 -11.18 -4.83 8.62
N LYS A 53 -10.59 -4.85 9.81
CA LYS A 53 -10.34 -6.07 10.59
C LYS A 53 -11.64 -6.82 10.87
N GLY A 54 -12.73 -6.11 11.22
CA GLY A 54 -14.06 -6.70 11.38
C GLY A 54 -14.57 -7.38 10.11
N ALA A 55 -14.45 -6.71 8.97
CA ALA A 55 -14.81 -7.28 7.67
C ALA A 55 -14.01 -8.56 7.38
N LYS A 56 -12.68 -8.54 7.56
CA LYS A 56 -11.84 -9.74 7.38
C LYS A 56 -12.21 -10.87 8.32
N LEU A 57 -12.40 -10.59 9.60
CA LEU A 57 -12.82 -11.59 10.57
C LEU A 57 -14.17 -12.18 10.24
N SER A 58 -15.13 -11.38 9.76
CA SER A 58 -16.44 -11.89 9.37
C SER A 58 -16.32 -12.95 8.28
N ILE A 59 -15.59 -12.70 7.19
CA ILE A 59 -15.41 -13.72 6.14
C ILE A 59 -14.51 -14.89 6.57
N ARG A 60 -13.38 -14.62 7.24
CA ARG A 60 -12.43 -15.67 7.64
C ARG A 60 -13.00 -16.59 8.72
N SER A 61 -13.94 -16.12 9.51
CA SER A 61 -14.60 -16.91 10.56
C SER A 61 -15.78 -17.75 10.07
N MET A 62 -16.10 -17.72 8.77
CA MET A 62 -17.14 -18.57 8.21
C MET A 62 -16.81 -20.06 8.47
N PRO A 63 -17.77 -20.87 8.92
CA PRO A 63 -17.57 -22.29 9.20
C PRO A 63 -17.57 -23.12 7.90
N VAL A 64 -16.66 -22.80 6.98
CA VAL A 64 -16.47 -23.50 5.70
C VAL A 64 -15.09 -24.14 5.66
N ASP A 65 -15.07 -25.43 5.38
CA ASP A 65 -13.87 -26.27 5.36
C ASP A 65 -13.91 -27.31 4.22
N GLU A 66 -12.93 -28.22 4.20
CA GLU A 66 -12.86 -29.32 3.25
C GLU A 66 -13.95 -30.40 3.42
N HIS A 67 -14.83 -30.31 4.40
CA HIS A 67 -15.97 -31.22 4.58
C HIS A 67 -17.31 -30.56 4.31
N THR A 68 -17.35 -29.23 4.18
CA THR A 68 -18.57 -28.46 3.95
C THR A 68 -19.17 -28.75 2.56
N GLN A 69 -20.43 -29.16 2.54
CA GLN A 69 -21.18 -29.53 1.33
C GLN A 69 -22.22 -28.50 0.90
N ALA A 70 -22.71 -27.68 1.83
CA ALA A 70 -23.69 -26.63 1.58
C ALA A 70 -23.44 -25.47 2.55
N ILE A 71 -23.82 -24.25 2.16
CA ILE A 71 -23.63 -23.03 2.97
C ILE A 71 -25.00 -22.51 3.38
N ASP A 72 -25.23 -22.38 4.69
CA ASP A 72 -26.38 -21.68 5.26
C ASP A 72 -25.98 -20.24 5.62
N PHE A 73 -26.18 -19.32 4.68
CA PHE A 73 -25.82 -17.91 4.87
C PHE A 73 -26.60 -17.22 5.99
N ALA A 74 -27.84 -17.67 6.27
CA ALA A 74 -28.65 -17.08 7.34
C ALA A 74 -28.09 -17.47 8.72
N ALA A 75 -27.76 -18.75 8.91
CA ALA A 75 -27.13 -19.23 10.14
C ALA A 75 -25.74 -18.61 10.36
N ILE A 76 -24.93 -18.49 9.29
CA ILE A 76 -23.61 -17.87 9.35
C ILE A 76 -23.71 -16.39 9.76
N ARG A 77 -24.65 -15.64 9.18
CA ARG A 77 -24.88 -14.23 9.52
C ARG A 77 -25.24 -14.06 11.00
N GLN A 78 -26.13 -14.90 11.53
CA GLN A 78 -26.49 -14.88 12.95
C GLN A 78 -25.28 -15.19 13.83
N GLN A 79 -24.51 -16.22 13.49
CA GLN A 79 -23.30 -16.59 14.22
C GLN A 79 -22.25 -15.46 14.21
N GLN A 80 -22.05 -14.79 13.07
CA GLN A 80 -21.13 -13.67 12.93
C GLN A 80 -21.60 -12.48 13.77
N ALA A 81 -22.89 -12.16 13.76
CA ALA A 81 -23.46 -11.10 14.58
C ALA A 81 -23.23 -11.36 16.07
N ASP A 82 -23.49 -12.59 16.53
CA ASP A 82 -23.29 -12.98 17.93
C ASP A 82 -21.80 -12.96 18.33
N ARG A 83 -20.92 -13.45 17.44
CA ARG A 83 -19.48 -13.57 17.71
C ARG A 83 -18.75 -12.24 17.72
N LEU A 84 -19.06 -11.38 16.75
CA LEU A 84 -18.37 -10.10 16.54
C LEU A 84 -19.16 -8.93 17.13
N GLY A 85 -20.29 -9.19 17.80
CA GLY A 85 -21.15 -8.15 18.37
C GLY A 85 -21.70 -7.21 17.31
N LEU A 86 -21.97 -7.70 16.09
CA LEU A 86 -22.39 -6.85 14.98
C LEU A 86 -23.82 -6.38 15.22
N GLY A 87 -24.03 -5.07 15.20
CA GLY A 87 -25.37 -4.50 15.13
C GLY A 87 -25.98 -4.66 13.72
N PRO A 88 -27.19 -4.13 13.51
CA PRO A 88 -27.89 -4.24 12.23
C PRO A 88 -27.11 -3.71 11.04
N GLN A 89 -26.37 -2.60 11.20
CA GLN A 89 -25.67 -1.97 10.08
C GLN A 89 -24.46 -2.80 9.65
N LEU A 90 -23.61 -3.22 10.59
CA LEU A 90 -22.45 -4.06 10.31
C LEU A 90 -22.85 -5.47 9.89
N SER A 91 -23.91 -6.05 10.46
CA SER A 91 -24.45 -7.35 10.02
C SER A 91 -24.92 -7.34 8.57
N ARG A 92 -25.41 -6.19 8.10
CA ARG A 92 -25.80 -5.97 6.70
C ARG A 92 -24.58 -5.76 5.81
N ILE A 93 -23.63 -4.94 6.24
CA ILE A 93 -22.42 -4.59 5.48
C ILE A 93 -21.50 -5.80 5.32
N TYR A 94 -21.32 -6.61 6.37
CA TYR A 94 -20.48 -7.80 6.37
C TYR A 94 -21.20 -9.06 5.86
N ASP A 95 -22.30 -8.88 5.10
CA ASP A 95 -23.00 -9.98 4.44
C ASP A 95 -22.27 -10.39 3.15
N TRP A 96 -21.49 -11.47 3.24
CA TRP A 96 -20.73 -12.02 2.12
C TRP A 96 -21.55 -12.88 1.15
N GLN A 97 -22.85 -13.06 1.37
CA GLN A 97 -23.68 -13.93 0.53
C GLN A 97 -23.63 -13.50 -0.94
N SER A 98 -23.88 -12.23 -1.22
CA SER A 98 -23.88 -11.72 -2.59
C SER A 98 -22.51 -11.89 -3.27
N ALA A 99 -21.43 -11.64 -2.53
CA ALA A 99 -20.07 -11.78 -3.02
C ALA A 99 -19.73 -13.25 -3.36
N LEU A 100 -20.13 -14.20 -2.52
CA LEU A 100 -19.78 -15.61 -2.63
C LEU A 100 -20.76 -16.41 -3.53
N SER A 101 -22.06 -16.28 -3.30
CA SER A 101 -23.11 -17.01 -4.01
C SER A 101 -23.67 -16.28 -5.21
N GLY A 102 -23.34 -15.00 -5.46
CA GLY A 102 -23.89 -14.24 -6.59
C GLY A 102 -25.40 -14.01 -6.56
N ASP A 103 -26.10 -14.58 -5.58
CA ASP A 103 -27.50 -14.31 -5.30
C ASP A 103 -27.55 -13.10 -4.37
N TYR A 104 -28.37 -12.12 -4.72
CA TYR A 104 -28.59 -10.98 -3.84
C TYR A 104 -29.37 -11.44 -2.61
N SER A 105 -28.92 -11.04 -1.42
CA SER A 105 -29.77 -11.13 -0.24
C SER A 105 -30.91 -10.14 -0.38
N ASP A 106 -32.09 -10.46 0.16
CA ASP A 106 -33.25 -9.56 0.20
C ASP A 106 -32.96 -8.23 0.96
N ASN A 107 -31.81 -8.15 1.64
CA ASN A 107 -31.31 -6.97 2.35
C ASN A 107 -30.44 -6.04 1.48
N ALA A 108 -30.33 -6.29 0.18
CA ALA A 108 -29.47 -5.52 -0.71
C ALA A 108 -29.89 -4.03 -0.79
N LEU A 109 -28.96 -3.16 -0.38
CA LEU A 109 -28.87 -1.73 -0.71
C LEU A 109 -30.07 -0.85 -0.31
N VAL A 110 -30.48 -0.90 0.96
CA VAL A 110 -31.24 0.23 1.53
C VAL A 110 -30.25 1.39 1.77
N PRO A 111 -30.48 2.59 1.19
CA PRO A 111 -29.63 3.75 1.44
C PRO A 111 -29.58 4.06 2.94
N PHE A 112 -28.38 4.30 3.47
CA PHE A 112 -28.21 4.85 4.82
C PHE A 112 -28.93 6.19 4.92
N ASP A 113 -29.86 6.33 5.86
CA ASP A 113 -30.30 7.64 6.30
C ASP A 113 -29.30 8.26 7.31
N GLY A 114 -29.60 9.47 7.79
CA GLY A 114 -28.72 10.16 8.75
C GLY A 114 -28.60 9.45 10.10
N GLY A 115 -29.64 8.74 10.55
CA GLY A 115 -29.65 7.96 11.79
C GLY A 115 -28.84 6.68 11.65
N ASP A 116 -28.96 6.01 10.51
CA ASP A 116 -28.21 4.79 10.20
C ASP A 116 -26.69 5.01 10.25
N LEU A 117 -26.20 6.20 9.87
CA LEU A 117 -24.76 6.51 9.88
C LEU A 117 -24.21 6.72 11.30
N VAL A 118 -25.02 7.29 12.20
CA VAL A 118 -24.65 7.43 13.60
C VAL A 118 -24.61 6.07 14.28
N ASP A 119 -25.59 5.22 14.00
CA ASP A 119 -25.64 3.86 14.55
C ASP A 119 -24.52 2.99 13.98
N PHE A 120 -24.20 3.10 12.69
CA PHE A 120 -23.00 2.49 12.11
C PHE A 120 -21.72 2.90 12.85
N GLY A 121 -21.54 4.20 13.12
CA GLY A 121 -20.38 4.69 13.87
C GLY A 121 -20.28 4.06 15.26
N LYS A 122 -21.39 3.99 16.00
CA LYS A 122 -21.46 3.32 17.31
C LYS A 122 -21.15 1.84 17.21
N GLU A 123 -21.67 1.15 16.20
CA GLU A 123 -21.40 -0.26 15.98
C GLU A 123 -19.91 -0.52 15.72
N VAL A 124 -19.22 0.32 14.94
CA VAL A 124 -17.76 0.17 14.73
C VAL A 124 -16.97 0.44 16.00
N TYR A 125 -17.39 1.40 16.84
CA TYR A 125 -16.79 1.58 18.16
C TYR A 125 -17.04 0.38 19.09
N ALA A 126 -18.24 -0.19 19.12
CA ALA A 126 -18.51 -1.39 19.91
C ALA A 126 -17.73 -2.61 19.39
N LEU A 127 -17.50 -2.67 18.08
CA LEU A 127 -16.68 -3.69 17.44
C LEU A 127 -15.22 -3.61 17.93
N SER A 128 -14.63 -2.43 18.17
CA SER A 128 -13.22 -2.34 18.62
C SER A 128 -12.99 -3.13 19.90
N ASP A 129 -13.91 -3.05 20.86
CA ASP A 129 -13.84 -3.76 22.13
C ASP A 129 -13.94 -5.28 21.93
N THR A 130 -14.77 -5.71 20.97
CA THR A 130 -14.94 -7.13 20.64
C THR A 130 -13.75 -7.70 19.89
N LEU A 131 -13.06 -6.88 19.11
CA LEU A 131 -11.88 -7.26 18.33
C LEU A 131 -10.59 -7.27 19.16
N GLU A 132 -10.60 -6.75 20.37
CA GLU A 132 -9.48 -6.79 21.29
C GLU A 132 -9.14 -8.25 21.63
N GLY A 133 -7.90 -8.66 21.39
CA GLY A 133 -7.45 -10.05 21.61
C GLY A 133 -7.91 -11.07 20.56
N GLN A 134 -8.74 -10.69 19.58
CA GLN A 134 -9.01 -11.55 18.43
C GLN A 134 -7.92 -11.40 17.37
N ASP A 135 -7.30 -12.51 16.99
CA ASP A 135 -6.32 -12.57 15.91
C ASP A 135 -6.97 -13.19 14.66
N GLU A 136 -7.03 -12.43 13.56
CA GLU A 136 -7.57 -12.94 12.29
C GLU A 136 -6.77 -14.10 11.72
N ASP A 137 -5.50 -14.22 12.10
CA ASP A 137 -4.62 -15.29 11.66
C ASP A 137 -4.86 -16.63 12.38
N SER A 138 -5.72 -16.62 13.40
CA SER A 138 -6.25 -17.85 14.02
C SER A 138 -7.32 -18.56 13.18
N TYR A 139 -7.73 -17.96 12.07
CA TYR A 139 -8.74 -18.49 11.15
C TYR A 139 -8.10 -18.93 9.83
N PRO A 140 -8.79 -19.76 9.02
CA PRO A 140 -8.36 -20.04 7.66
C PRO A 140 -8.06 -18.76 6.88
N THR A 141 -7.13 -18.83 5.95
CA THR A 141 -6.86 -17.74 5.01
C THR A 141 -8.11 -17.44 4.19
N PHE A 142 -8.22 -16.19 3.76
CA PHE A 142 -9.26 -15.73 2.85
C PHE A 142 -9.35 -16.60 1.59
N LEU A 143 -8.22 -16.95 0.95
CA LEU A 143 -8.25 -17.82 -0.22
C LEU A 143 -8.72 -19.26 0.10
N GLU A 144 -8.43 -19.79 1.29
CA GLU A 144 -8.98 -21.08 1.72
C GLU A 144 -10.50 -21.00 1.87
N VAL A 145 -11.01 -19.94 2.53
CA VAL A 145 -12.46 -19.70 2.63
C VAL A 145 -13.10 -19.60 1.25
N LEU A 146 -12.50 -18.87 0.31
CA LEU A 146 -12.99 -18.79 -1.07
C LEU A 146 -12.99 -20.16 -1.74
N HIS A 147 -11.88 -20.89 -1.65
CA HIS A 147 -11.75 -22.22 -2.25
C HIS A 147 -12.84 -23.19 -1.75
N HIS A 148 -13.01 -23.28 -0.43
CA HIS A 148 -14.01 -24.16 0.18
C HIS A 148 -15.44 -23.70 -0.12
N SER A 149 -15.69 -22.38 -0.11
CA SER A 149 -17.00 -21.82 -0.45
C SER A 149 -17.38 -22.10 -1.90
N SER A 150 -16.47 -21.90 -2.85
CA SER A 150 -16.72 -22.19 -4.27
C SER A 150 -17.09 -23.65 -4.48
N ARG A 151 -16.40 -24.56 -3.79
CA ARG A 151 -16.73 -25.99 -3.84
C ARG A 151 -18.13 -26.28 -3.28
N ALA A 152 -18.44 -25.78 -2.08
CA ALA A 152 -19.74 -26.01 -1.44
C ALA A 152 -20.90 -25.41 -2.24
N LEU A 153 -20.66 -24.34 -3.00
CA LEU A 153 -21.63 -23.70 -3.88
C LEU A 153 -21.68 -24.29 -5.30
N GLY A 154 -20.89 -25.32 -5.61
CA GLY A 154 -20.84 -25.93 -6.93
C GLY A 154 -20.27 -25.01 -8.03
N ARG A 155 -19.38 -24.08 -7.66
CA ARG A 155 -18.77 -23.07 -8.54
C ARG A 155 -17.36 -23.46 -9.00
N PRO A 156 -16.83 -22.84 -10.08
CA PRO A 156 -15.43 -22.98 -10.44
C PRO A 156 -14.54 -22.69 -9.22
N GLN A 157 -13.68 -23.66 -8.88
CA GLN A 157 -12.84 -23.55 -7.70
C GLN A 157 -11.70 -22.55 -7.93
N VAL A 158 -11.45 -21.70 -6.94
CA VAL A 158 -10.24 -20.90 -6.86
C VAL A 158 -9.08 -21.84 -6.56
N THR A 159 -8.06 -21.88 -7.42
CA THR A 159 -6.86 -22.69 -7.17
C THR A 159 -6.06 -22.05 -6.04
N LEU A 160 -5.93 -22.77 -4.92
CA LEU A 160 -5.09 -22.35 -3.80
C LEU A 160 -3.61 -22.51 -4.18
N PRO A 161 -2.78 -21.46 -4.06
CA PRO A 161 -1.34 -21.60 -4.27
C PRO A 161 -0.73 -22.56 -3.26
N LYS A 162 0.20 -23.41 -3.70
CA LYS A 162 0.79 -24.48 -2.86
C LYS A 162 1.36 -24.00 -1.52
N ASP A 163 1.93 -22.80 -1.50
CA ASP A 163 2.59 -22.23 -0.32
C ASP A 163 1.84 -20.98 0.20
N TRP A 164 0.50 -20.98 0.07
CA TRP A 164 -0.34 -19.91 0.58
C TRP A 164 -0.39 -19.93 2.11
N ASN A 165 -0.31 -18.76 2.73
CA ASN A 165 -0.37 -18.58 4.18
C ASN A 165 -0.89 -17.18 4.54
N ASN A 166 -1.04 -16.89 5.83
CA ASN A 166 -1.53 -15.60 6.33
C ASN A 166 -0.72 -14.40 5.82
N ALA A 167 0.61 -14.48 5.78
CA ALA A 167 1.45 -13.39 5.29
C ALA A 167 1.21 -13.09 3.80
N MET A 168 0.97 -14.13 2.99
CA MET A 168 0.60 -13.97 1.58
C MET A 168 -0.79 -13.36 1.42
N ASP A 169 -1.73 -13.74 2.29
CA ASP A 169 -3.08 -13.19 2.35
C ASP A 169 -3.07 -11.68 2.65
N HIS A 170 -2.34 -11.29 3.69
CA HIS A 170 -2.14 -9.90 4.06
C HIS A 170 -1.49 -9.09 2.93
N TRP A 171 -0.44 -9.64 2.33
CA TRP A 171 0.23 -8.98 1.22
C TRP A 171 -0.69 -8.86 0.00
N LEU A 172 -1.51 -9.86 -0.31
CA LEU A 172 -2.53 -9.79 -1.36
C LEU A 172 -3.52 -8.64 -1.13
N PHE A 173 -4.06 -8.52 0.09
CA PHE A 173 -4.97 -7.42 0.40
C PHE A 173 -4.29 -6.07 0.23
N ALA A 174 -3.06 -5.90 0.71
CA ALA A 174 -2.30 -4.68 0.52
C ALA A 174 -2.13 -4.33 -0.98
N LEU A 175 -1.84 -5.32 -1.82
CA LEU A 175 -1.69 -5.14 -3.27
C LEU A 175 -3.01 -4.72 -3.94
N VAL A 176 -4.13 -5.36 -3.58
CA VAL A 176 -5.45 -5.00 -4.09
C VAL A 176 -5.83 -3.57 -3.70
N LEU A 177 -5.56 -3.18 -2.45
CA LEU A 177 -5.85 -1.84 -1.92
C LEU A 177 -5.01 -0.76 -2.59
N GLU A 178 -3.72 -1.02 -2.82
CA GLU A 178 -2.82 -0.10 -3.55
C GLU A 178 -3.27 0.10 -5.00
N ALA A 179 -3.70 -0.97 -5.69
CA ALA A 179 -4.06 -0.91 -7.10
C ALA A 179 -5.40 -0.22 -7.39
N ARG A 180 -6.37 -0.29 -6.47
CA ARG A 180 -7.77 0.00 -6.79
C ARG A 180 -8.44 1.06 -5.92
N ILE A 181 -8.02 1.19 -4.67
CA ILE A 181 -8.89 1.71 -3.62
C ILE A 181 -8.31 3.01 -3.03
N GLY A 182 -6.99 3.25 -3.09
CA GLY A 182 -6.43 4.54 -2.63
C GLY A 182 -6.54 4.77 -1.11
N LEU A 183 -7.05 3.80 -0.35
CA LEU A 183 -7.13 3.82 1.11
C LEU A 183 -5.76 3.47 1.71
N GLY A 184 -5.02 4.51 2.11
CA GLY A 184 -3.72 4.36 2.76
C GLY A 184 -3.76 3.50 4.04
N SER A 185 -4.74 3.73 4.93
CA SER A 185 -4.77 3.11 6.26
C SER A 185 -5.05 1.60 6.26
N TRP A 186 -5.96 1.09 5.42
CA TRP A 186 -6.21 -0.36 5.31
C TRP A 186 -5.00 -1.09 4.76
N LYS A 187 -4.36 -0.51 3.74
CA LYS A 187 -3.14 -1.08 3.18
C LYS A 187 -2.01 -1.09 4.21
N THR A 188 -1.83 -0.01 4.95
CA THR A 188 -0.84 0.05 6.04
C THR A 188 -1.11 -1.00 7.11
N TYR A 189 -2.39 -1.20 7.49
CA TYR A 189 -2.79 -2.30 8.37
C TYR A 189 -2.35 -3.66 7.83
N GLU A 190 -2.69 -3.96 6.58
CA GLU A 190 -2.33 -5.22 5.95
C GLU A 190 -0.81 -5.43 5.89
N LEU A 191 -0.05 -4.41 5.47
CA LEU A 191 1.42 -4.48 5.41
C LEU A 191 2.07 -4.64 6.79
N ALA A 192 1.50 -4.04 7.83
CA ALA A 192 1.99 -4.22 9.20
C ALA A 192 1.87 -5.68 9.67
N LYS A 193 0.84 -6.41 9.21
CA LYS A 193 0.62 -7.82 9.54
C LYS A 193 1.43 -8.80 8.69
N VAL A 194 2.01 -8.37 7.57
CA VAL A 194 2.86 -9.23 6.75
C VAL A 194 4.14 -9.62 7.51
N ASP A 195 4.24 -10.88 7.91
CA ASP A 195 5.50 -11.50 8.35
C ASP A 195 6.22 -12.13 7.14
N THR A 196 7.18 -11.41 6.58
CA THR A 196 7.95 -11.85 5.42
C THR A 196 8.72 -13.14 5.71
N SER A 197 9.14 -13.42 6.94
CA SER A 197 9.94 -14.61 7.25
C SER A 197 9.21 -15.93 6.98
N THR A 198 7.87 -15.90 6.99
CA THR A 198 7.02 -17.07 6.74
C THR A 198 6.80 -17.36 5.25
N MET A 199 7.15 -16.44 4.34
CA MET A 199 6.93 -16.63 2.91
C MET A 199 7.96 -17.61 2.32
N ALA A 200 7.48 -18.51 1.46
CA ALA A 200 8.25 -19.67 1.01
C ALA A 200 9.47 -19.36 0.11
N SER A 201 9.49 -18.22 -0.58
CA SER A 201 10.51 -17.90 -1.58
C SER A 201 11.11 -16.52 -1.37
N THR A 202 12.38 -16.37 -1.75
CA THR A 202 13.17 -15.13 -1.56
C THR A 202 12.55 -13.96 -2.31
N ASP A 203 12.00 -14.19 -3.50
CA ASP A 203 11.32 -13.15 -4.27
C ASP A 203 10.10 -12.57 -3.54
N TYR A 204 9.27 -13.40 -2.93
CA TYR A 204 8.13 -12.91 -2.15
C TYR A 204 8.58 -12.15 -0.90
N ARG A 205 9.58 -12.66 -0.17
CA ARG A 205 10.12 -11.96 1.02
C ARG A 205 10.65 -10.57 0.68
N VAL A 206 11.43 -10.49 -0.39
CA VAL A 206 11.99 -9.25 -0.90
C VAL A 206 10.90 -8.29 -1.39
N LEU A 207 9.96 -8.75 -2.23
CA LEU A 207 8.93 -7.88 -2.79
C LEU A 207 7.96 -7.37 -1.72
N ALA A 208 7.58 -8.22 -0.76
CA ALA A 208 6.77 -7.82 0.38
C ALA A 208 7.53 -6.86 1.30
N GLY A 209 8.82 -7.12 1.59
CA GLY A 209 9.66 -6.21 2.38
C GLY A 209 9.86 -4.85 1.72
N LEU A 210 10.05 -4.81 0.39
CA LEU A 210 10.08 -3.57 -0.38
C LEU A 210 8.76 -2.82 -0.30
N HIS A 211 7.62 -3.52 -0.39
CA HIS A 211 6.29 -2.91 -0.27
C HIS A 211 6.09 -2.30 1.13
N LYS A 212 6.47 -3.02 2.20
CA LYS A 212 6.44 -2.51 3.58
C LYS A 212 7.33 -1.26 3.74
N GLY A 213 8.58 -1.33 3.31
CA GLY A 213 9.51 -0.21 3.41
C GLY A 213 9.06 1.03 2.63
N LEU A 214 8.46 0.84 1.45
CA LEU A 214 7.87 1.94 0.67
C LEU A 214 6.65 2.55 1.37
N ASP A 215 5.83 1.75 2.03
CA ASP A 215 4.70 2.26 2.81
C ASP A 215 5.17 3.06 4.03
N ALA A 216 6.16 2.55 4.77
CA ALA A 216 6.78 3.30 5.86
C ALA A 216 7.39 4.62 5.38
N LEU A 217 8.10 4.59 4.25
CA LEU A 217 8.70 5.78 3.65
C LEU A 217 7.65 6.84 3.25
N ARG A 218 6.50 6.42 2.71
CA ARG A 218 5.36 7.32 2.39
C ARG A 218 4.80 8.00 3.62
N ASN A 219 4.66 7.23 4.69
CA ASN A 219 4.16 7.72 5.98
C ASN A 219 5.22 8.48 6.78
N GLN A 220 6.44 8.63 6.24
CA GLN A 220 7.57 9.32 6.86
C GLN A 220 8.10 8.62 8.13
N TRP A 221 7.82 7.33 8.26
CA TRP A 221 8.38 6.45 9.28
C TRP A 221 9.76 5.96 8.84
N TYR A 222 10.72 6.88 8.86
CA TYR A 222 12.02 6.68 8.23
C TYR A 222 12.88 5.58 8.87
N PHE A 223 12.73 5.34 10.17
CA PHE A 223 13.43 4.26 10.87
C PHE A 223 12.76 2.91 10.60
N LEU A 224 11.43 2.86 10.51
CA LEU A 224 10.74 1.62 10.07
C LEU A 224 11.10 1.27 8.63
N ALA A 225 11.13 2.25 7.73
CA ALA A 225 11.57 2.05 6.36
C ALA A 225 13.04 1.55 6.30
N ASP A 226 13.93 2.11 7.13
CA ASP A 226 15.32 1.62 7.25
C ASP A 226 15.39 0.15 7.66
N GLU A 227 14.59 -0.25 8.66
CA GLU A 227 14.50 -1.62 9.16
C GLU A 227 14.01 -2.60 8.08
N ASP A 228 12.94 -2.22 7.37
CA ASP A 228 12.37 -3.02 6.28
C ASP A 228 13.34 -3.18 5.11
N PHE A 229 13.97 -2.10 4.64
CA PHE A 229 14.93 -2.18 3.54
C PHE A 229 16.20 -2.92 3.94
N SER A 230 16.62 -2.85 5.21
CA SER A 230 17.74 -3.66 5.71
C SER A 230 17.44 -5.16 5.63
N ARG A 231 16.23 -5.58 6.05
CA ARG A 231 15.79 -6.98 5.88
C ARG A 231 15.80 -7.41 4.42
N VAL A 232 15.35 -6.55 3.50
CA VAL A 232 15.38 -6.85 2.06
C VAL A 232 16.82 -7.05 1.57
N ILE A 233 17.75 -6.20 1.98
CA ILE A 233 19.17 -6.32 1.62
C ILE A 233 19.75 -7.65 2.13
N ASP A 234 19.41 -8.05 3.35
CA ASP A 234 19.85 -9.33 3.93
C ASP A 234 19.30 -10.53 3.14
N GLU A 235 18.01 -10.51 2.81
CA GLU A 235 17.38 -11.55 1.97
C GLU A 235 17.99 -11.62 0.57
N ALA A 236 18.23 -10.46 -0.07
CA ALA A 236 18.86 -10.38 -1.39
C ALA A 236 20.32 -10.86 -1.35
N ASN A 237 21.02 -10.66 -0.24
CA ASN A 237 22.40 -11.12 -0.07
C ASN A 237 22.51 -12.60 0.30
N SER A 238 21.40 -13.28 0.62
CA SER A 238 21.40 -14.70 0.95
C SER A 238 22.04 -15.56 -0.16
N ALA A 239 22.68 -16.65 0.25
CA ALA A 239 23.35 -17.56 -0.68
C ALA A 239 22.38 -18.50 -1.44
N ASP A 240 21.16 -18.68 -0.92
CA ASP A 240 20.15 -19.63 -1.42
C ASP A 240 18.90 -18.88 -1.91
N ILE A 241 19.04 -18.15 -3.03
CA ILE A 241 17.94 -17.39 -3.63
C ILE A 241 16.96 -18.35 -4.31
N LYS A 242 15.75 -18.43 -3.76
CA LYS A 242 14.63 -19.22 -4.31
C LYS A 242 13.64 -18.28 -4.97
N LEU A 243 13.44 -18.45 -6.26
CA LEU A 243 12.49 -17.67 -7.06
C LEU A 243 11.28 -18.56 -7.43
N LYS A 244 10.08 -18.00 -7.41
CA LYS A 244 8.92 -18.69 -7.95
C LYS A 244 9.00 -18.77 -9.48
N PRO A 245 8.32 -19.75 -10.12
CA PRO A 245 8.37 -19.94 -11.56
C PRO A 245 8.03 -18.68 -12.37
N GLN A 246 7.04 -17.89 -11.95
CA GLN A 246 6.66 -16.66 -12.64
C GLN A 246 7.75 -15.59 -12.56
N THR A 247 8.41 -15.42 -11.42
CA THR A 247 9.54 -14.47 -11.28
C THR A 247 10.72 -14.91 -12.14
N LEU A 248 11.00 -16.22 -12.15
CA LEU A 248 12.02 -16.80 -13.00
C LEU A 248 11.72 -16.56 -14.49
N GLU A 249 10.47 -16.72 -14.90
CA GLU A 249 10.03 -16.47 -16.27
C GLU A 249 10.25 -15.01 -16.69
N VAL A 250 9.83 -14.04 -15.86
CA VAL A 250 10.04 -12.61 -16.11
C VAL A 250 11.52 -12.30 -16.27
N LEU A 251 12.34 -12.72 -15.31
CA LEU A 251 13.79 -12.47 -15.33
C LEU A 251 14.47 -13.13 -16.51
N THR A 252 13.99 -14.29 -16.96
CA THR A 252 14.51 -14.97 -18.16
C THR A 252 14.15 -14.21 -19.44
N ARG A 253 12.94 -13.62 -19.51
CA ARG A 253 12.53 -12.79 -20.65
C ARG A 253 13.30 -11.46 -20.71
N THR A 254 13.69 -10.93 -19.55
CA THR A 254 14.49 -9.71 -19.41
C THR A 254 15.94 -10.02 -19.02
N ALA A 255 16.48 -11.14 -19.49
CA ALA A 255 17.80 -11.61 -19.10
C ALA A 255 18.87 -10.58 -19.46
N ILE A 256 19.80 -10.35 -18.54
CA ILE A 256 20.96 -9.50 -18.73
C ILE A 256 22.18 -10.40 -18.99
N ASP A 257 22.88 -10.15 -20.10
CA ASP A 257 24.03 -10.93 -20.52
C ASP A 257 25.07 -11.05 -19.41
N GLY A 258 25.53 -12.28 -19.15
CA GLY A 258 26.53 -12.56 -18.12
C GLY A 258 25.98 -12.80 -16.70
N PHE A 259 24.66 -12.73 -16.49
CA PHE A 259 24.02 -12.98 -15.20
C PHE A 259 23.00 -14.12 -15.27
N THR A 260 22.95 -14.94 -14.20
CA THR A 260 21.81 -15.84 -13.99
C THR A 260 20.59 -15.06 -13.49
N PRO A 261 19.35 -15.57 -13.63
CA PRO A 261 18.17 -14.93 -13.07
C PRO A 261 18.28 -14.62 -11.57
N GLN A 262 18.92 -15.50 -10.78
CA GLN A 262 19.14 -15.28 -9.36
C GLN A 262 20.14 -14.16 -9.08
N GLN A 263 21.21 -14.06 -9.87
CA GLN A 263 22.19 -12.96 -9.75
C GLN A 263 21.57 -11.63 -10.15
N GLN A 264 20.81 -11.60 -11.24
CA GLN A 264 20.05 -10.44 -11.68
C GLN A 264 19.04 -10.00 -10.60
N PHE A 265 18.26 -10.94 -10.06
CA PHE A 265 17.32 -10.67 -8.98
C PHE A 265 18.02 -10.07 -7.76
N LYS A 266 19.12 -10.69 -7.31
CA LYS A 266 19.92 -10.21 -6.18
C LYS A 266 20.32 -8.75 -6.35
N LEU A 267 20.97 -8.43 -7.47
CA LEU A 267 21.50 -7.09 -7.72
C LEU A 267 20.37 -6.07 -7.86
N LEU A 268 19.28 -6.39 -8.55
CA LEU A 268 18.11 -5.50 -8.66
C LEU A 268 17.44 -5.27 -7.31
N ALA A 269 17.17 -6.33 -6.54
CA ALA A 269 16.54 -6.23 -5.23
C ALA A 269 17.39 -5.39 -4.26
N ARG A 270 18.69 -5.68 -4.21
CA ARG A 270 19.64 -4.99 -3.35
C ARG A 270 19.79 -3.52 -3.75
N ALA A 271 19.92 -3.22 -5.04
CA ALA A 271 20.02 -1.85 -5.53
C ALA A 271 18.79 -1.01 -5.16
N ASN A 272 17.59 -1.54 -5.38
CA ASN A 272 16.35 -0.87 -5.02
C ASN A 272 16.26 -0.62 -3.51
N ALA A 273 16.54 -1.63 -2.69
CA ALA A 273 16.48 -1.50 -1.24
C ALA A 273 17.53 -0.54 -0.69
N LEU A 274 18.78 -0.59 -1.17
CA LEU A 274 19.83 0.34 -0.81
C LEU A 274 19.45 1.78 -1.16
N LEU A 275 18.94 2.01 -2.36
CA LEU A 275 18.56 3.36 -2.79
C LEU A 275 17.44 3.93 -1.90
N MET A 276 16.40 3.15 -1.63
CA MET A 276 15.29 3.60 -0.79
C MET A 276 15.70 3.74 0.68
N ARG A 277 16.59 2.88 1.18
CA ARG A 277 17.17 2.99 2.53
C ARG A 277 18.02 4.24 2.67
N GLY A 278 18.90 4.50 1.72
CA GLY A 278 19.72 5.70 1.68
C GLY A 278 18.86 6.96 1.71
N TYR A 279 17.80 7.00 0.90
CA TYR A 279 16.83 8.09 0.94
C TYR A 279 16.12 8.22 2.30
N SER A 280 15.66 7.10 2.88
CA SER A 280 15.03 7.10 4.20
C SER A 280 15.95 7.66 5.29
N ARG A 281 17.20 7.18 5.32
CA ARG A 281 18.25 7.63 6.25
C ARG A 281 18.56 9.11 6.13
N HIS A 282 18.61 9.63 4.91
CA HIS A 282 18.80 11.05 4.67
C HIS A 282 17.63 11.88 5.25
N GLN A 283 16.40 11.40 5.04
CA GLN A 283 15.19 12.11 5.49
C GLN A 283 14.96 12.05 7.00
N ALA A 284 15.51 11.05 7.69
CA ALA A 284 15.45 10.92 9.14
C ALA A 284 16.18 12.05 9.90
N LYS A 285 17.01 12.85 9.22
CA LYS A 285 17.78 13.99 9.80
C LYS A 285 18.66 13.64 11.01
N SER A 286 18.89 12.36 11.27
CA SER A 286 19.86 11.86 12.25
C SER A 286 21.26 11.94 11.66
N ALA A 287 22.21 12.51 12.40
CA ALA A 287 23.59 12.65 11.93
C ALA A 287 24.23 11.30 11.54
N ASP A 288 24.05 10.26 12.37
CA ASP A 288 24.61 8.92 12.12
C ASP A 288 23.98 8.23 10.89
N LEU A 289 22.68 8.41 10.67
CA LEU A 289 22.01 7.83 9.50
C LEU A 289 22.34 8.60 8.23
N ASN A 290 22.43 9.92 8.31
CA ASN A 290 22.75 10.77 7.17
C ASN A 290 24.15 10.46 6.60
N ASP A 291 25.14 10.16 7.45
CA ASP A 291 26.48 9.75 7.01
C ASP A 291 26.47 8.40 6.27
N LYS A 292 25.53 7.52 6.61
CA LYS A 292 25.36 6.20 5.96
C LYS A 292 24.51 6.26 4.68
N ALA A 293 23.72 7.33 4.51
CA ALA A 293 22.80 7.48 3.40
C ALA A 293 23.53 7.49 2.05
N LEU A 294 24.62 8.25 1.94
CA LEU A 294 25.38 8.38 0.70
C LEU A 294 26.01 7.05 0.27
N ALA A 295 26.60 6.32 1.22
CA ALA A 295 27.21 5.02 0.96
C ALA A 295 26.20 3.98 0.44
N ASP A 296 24.96 4.00 0.93
CA ASP A 296 23.89 3.15 0.40
C ASP A 296 23.54 3.52 -1.04
N ILE A 297 23.41 4.82 -1.35
CA ILE A 297 23.09 5.30 -2.70
C ILE A 297 24.20 4.93 -3.69
N GLU A 298 25.47 5.11 -3.32
CA GLU A 298 26.62 4.72 -4.13
C GLU A 298 26.65 3.21 -4.41
N ALA A 299 26.40 2.40 -3.39
CA ALA A 299 26.32 0.95 -3.53
C ALA A 299 25.16 0.52 -4.45
N ALA A 300 24.01 1.20 -4.38
CA ALA A 300 22.90 0.97 -5.30
C ALA A 300 23.28 1.30 -6.75
N ILE A 301 23.94 2.43 -6.99
CA ILE A 301 24.43 2.82 -8.33
C ILE A 301 25.43 1.80 -8.86
N ALA A 302 26.33 1.28 -8.02
CA ALA A 302 27.29 0.26 -8.41
C ALA A 302 26.60 -1.04 -8.88
N ASP A 303 25.52 -1.45 -8.21
CA ASP A 303 24.72 -2.61 -8.61
C ASP A 303 23.99 -2.38 -9.94
N TYR A 304 23.33 -1.23 -10.11
CA TYR A 304 22.69 -0.90 -11.38
C TYR A 304 23.70 -0.83 -12.54
N ARG A 305 24.88 -0.25 -12.32
CA ARG A 305 25.96 -0.22 -13.33
C ARG A 305 26.48 -1.60 -13.66
N THR A 306 26.61 -2.48 -12.67
CA THR A 306 27.01 -3.88 -12.88
C THR A 306 26.02 -4.60 -13.81
N LEU A 307 24.73 -4.28 -13.69
CA LEU A 307 23.68 -4.79 -14.56
C LEU A 307 23.52 -4.02 -15.89
N GLY A 308 24.25 -2.93 -16.10
CA GLY A 308 24.07 -2.06 -17.26
C GLY A 308 22.71 -1.33 -17.29
N VAL A 309 22.05 -1.17 -16.13
CA VAL A 309 20.77 -0.49 -16.02
C VAL A 309 20.99 1.02 -16.04
N GLU A 310 20.48 1.69 -17.07
CA GLU A 310 20.40 3.15 -17.15
C GLU A 310 18.95 3.59 -17.28
N ASN A 311 18.43 4.22 -16.23
CA ASN A 311 17.06 4.74 -16.21
C ASN A 311 16.96 5.98 -15.31
N GLU A 312 15.77 6.55 -15.23
CA GLU A 312 15.51 7.78 -14.47
C GLU A 312 15.87 7.67 -12.98
N LEU A 313 15.67 6.48 -12.38
CA LEU A 313 15.99 6.24 -10.98
C LEU A 313 17.51 6.26 -10.75
N VAL A 314 18.26 5.64 -11.67
CA VAL A 314 19.73 5.67 -11.65
C VAL A 314 20.24 7.09 -11.87
N TRP A 315 19.73 7.82 -12.87
CA TRP A 315 20.18 9.19 -13.14
C TRP A 315 19.83 10.15 -12.00
N LEU A 316 18.72 9.93 -11.30
CA LEU A 316 18.36 10.68 -10.10
C LEU A 316 19.33 10.42 -8.95
N ALA A 317 19.65 9.15 -8.68
CA ALA A 317 20.61 8.74 -7.67
C ALA A 317 22.02 9.30 -7.98
N GLU A 318 22.47 9.19 -9.23
CA GLU A 318 23.73 9.76 -9.69
C GLU A 318 23.76 11.28 -9.54
N SER A 319 22.68 11.97 -9.91
CA SER A 319 22.59 13.42 -9.72
C SER A 319 22.74 13.78 -8.24
N TYR A 320 22.11 13.03 -7.33
CA TYR A 320 22.24 13.27 -5.89
C TYR A 320 23.69 13.12 -5.40
N VAL A 321 24.35 12.00 -5.75
CA VAL A 321 25.76 11.75 -5.37
C VAL A 321 26.66 12.84 -5.92
N TYR A 322 26.58 13.14 -7.23
CA TYR A 322 27.46 14.13 -7.84
C TYR A 322 27.24 15.55 -7.32
N ILE A 323 26.03 15.91 -6.91
CA ILE A 323 25.79 17.20 -6.24
C ILE A 323 26.42 17.19 -4.85
N SER A 324 26.27 16.10 -4.09
CA SER A 324 26.82 15.94 -2.74
C SER A 324 28.35 15.99 -2.72
N GLU A 325 28.99 15.45 -3.76
CA GLU A 325 30.46 15.45 -3.93
C GLU A 325 30.98 16.70 -4.66
N GLU A 326 30.10 17.66 -4.98
CA GLU A 326 30.43 18.87 -5.75
C GLU A 326 31.01 18.59 -7.17
N GLU A 327 30.74 17.42 -7.74
CA GLU A 327 31.11 17.02 -9.10
C GLU A 327 30.16 17.63 -10.16
N LYS A 328 30.18 18.95 -10.27
CA LYS A 328 29.25 19.77 -11.07
C LYS A 328 28.97 19.25 -12.47
N ASP A 329 30.00 18.93 -13.26
CA ASP A 329 29.80 18.55 -14.67
C ASP A 329 29.05 17.21 -14.80
N LYS A 330 29.32 16.26 -13.92
CA LYS A 330 28.62 14.96 -13.88
C LYS A 330 27.19 15.12 -13.36
N ALA A 331 26.98 15.95 -12.33
CA ALA A 331 25.65 16.28 -11.84
C ALA A 331 24.76 16.88 -12.95
N ILE A 332 25.28 17.85 -13.71
CA ILE A 332 24.55 18.45 -14.83
C ILE A 332 24.26 17.43 -15.94
N ALA A 333 25.20 16.54 -16.24
CA ALA A 333 24.99 15.49 -17.23
C ALA A 333 23.85 14.54 -16.83
N SER A 334 23.84 14.04 -15.59
CA SER A 334 22.77 13.14 -15.10
C SER A 334 21.41 13.85 -15.00
N LEU A 335 21.36 15.11 -14.53
CA LEU A 335 20.14 15.92 -14.52
C LEU A 335 19.60 16.17 -15.94
N THR A 336 20.49 16.33 -16.93
CA THR A 336 20.10 16.52 -18.34
C THR A 336 19.47 15.25 -18.90
N LYS A 337 20.05 14.07 -18.62
CA LYS A 337 19.44 12.78 -19.00
C LYS A 337 18.04 12.65 -18.39
N LEU A 338 17.91 12.95 -17.09
CA LEU A 338 16.66 12.87 -16.36
C LEU A 338 15.59 13.82 -16.92
N GLN A 339 15.93 15.08 -17.21
CA GLN A 339 15.03 16.06 -17.83
C GLN A 339 14.54 15.64 -19.22
N GLY A 340 15.36 14.88 -19.97
CA GLY A 340 15.01 14.30 -21.26
C GLY A 340 13.97 13.17 -21.19
N SER A 341 13.69 12.62 -20.01
CA SER A 341 12.75 11.51 -19.85
C SER A 341 11.34 11.84 -20.31
N ARG A 342 10.69 10.88 -20.96
CA ARG A 342 9.27 10.97 -21.35
C ARG A 342 8.30 10.73 -20.19
N TYR A 343 8.79 10.18 -19.08
CA TYR A 343 7.96 9.83 -17.92
C TYR A 343 7.84 10.98 -16.92
N LEU A 344 8.56 12.08 -17.12
CA LEU A 344 8.46 13.28 -16.29
C LEU A 344 7.46 14.30 -16.85
N SER A 345 6.64 14.85 -15.96
CA SER A 345 5.73 15.95 -16.25
C SER A 345 6.49 17.26 -16.50
N ALA A 346 5.82 18.24 -17.10
CA ALA A 346 6.39 19.58 -17.30
C ALA A 346 6.84 20.23 -15.98
N LYS A 347 6.11 20.00 -14.89
CA LYS A 347 6.44 20.53 -13.56
C LYS A 347 7.77 19.95 -13.04
N GLU A 348 7.98 18.65 -13.22
CA GLU A 348 9.20 17.99 -12.76
C GLU A 348 10.40 18.34 -13.64
N LYS A 349 10.19 18.48 -14.95
CA LYS A 349 11.23 18.98 -15.85
C LYS A 349 11.66 20.40 -15.49
N GLN A 350 10.72 21.24 -15.06
CA GLN A 350 11.02 22.57 -14.54
C GLN A 350 11.83 22.50 -13.24
N LEU A 351 11.44 21.62 -12.31
CA LEU A 351 12.17 21.40 -11.05
C LEU A 351 13.63 20.98 -11.30
N LEU A 352 13.85 20.10 -12.27
CA LEU A 352 15.20 19.67 -12.67
C LEU A 352 16.01 20.81 -13.28
N ALA A 353 15.38 21.67 -14.08
CA ALA A 353 16.04 22.87 -14.63
C ALA A 353 16.38 23.89 -13.53
N ASP A 354 15.53 24.03 -12.50
CA ASP A 354 15.82 24.84 -11.32
C ASP A 354 16.99 24.24 -10.52
N THR A 355 17.03 22.92 -10.38
CA THR A 355 18.12 22.18 -9.72
C THR A 355 19.45 22.40 -10.46
N GLN A 356 19.46 22.28 -11.79
CA GLN A 356 20.65 22.54 -12.61
C GLN A 356 21.21 23.95 -12.39
N ARG A 357 20.35 24.97 -12.29
CA ARG A 357 20.76 26.34 -11.98
C ARG A 357 21.39 26.44 -10.59
N ALA A 358 20.78 25.86 -9.56
CA ALA A 358 21.33 25.86 -8.21
C ALA A 358 22.72 25.17 -8.12
N VAL A 359 22.90 24.06 -8.84
CA VAL A 359 24.21 23.39 -8.98
C VAL A 359 25.23 24.30 -9.68
N GLN A 360 24.79 25.06 -10.68
CA GLN A 360 25.67 26.00 -11.39
C GLN A 360 26.13 27.16 -10.51
N ASP A 361 25.25 27.66 -9.65
CA ASP A 361 25.45 28.79 -8.74
C ASP A 361 26.18 28.41 -7.42
N ARG A 362 26.62 27.14 -7.29
CA ARG A 362 27.33 26.59 -6.12
C ARG A 362 26.52 26.64 -4.82
N ASP A 363 25.25 26.27 -4.87
CA ASP A 363 24.46 25.96 -3.67
C ASP A 363 24.04 24.47 -3.63
N PRO A 364 24.96 23.56 -3.25
CA PRO A 364 24.67 22.12 -3.18
C PRO A 364 23.52 21.80 -2.24
N LYS A 365 23.39 22.51 -1.11
CA LYS A 365 22.32 22.26 -0.14
C LYS A 365 20.95 22.61 -0.71
N SER A 366 20.82 23.76 -1.38
CA SER A 366 19.57 24.08 -2.06
C SER A 366 19.27 23.11 -3.20
N ALA A 367 20.28 22.70 -3.98
CA ALA A 367 20.10 21.74 -5.07
C ALA A 367 19.64 20.36 -4.56
N LEU A 368 20.25 19.84 -3.48
CA LEU A 368 19.88 18.57 -2.87
C LEU A 368 18.45 18.62 -2.31
N ASN A 369 18.08 19.68 -1.58
CA ASN A 369 16.73 19.84 -1.05
C ASN A 369 15.66 19.75 -2.15
N VAL A 370 15.91 20.39 -3.29
CA VAL A 370 15.01 20.36 -4.46
C VAL A 370 14.96 18.97 -5.10
N LEU A 371 16.09 18.28 -5.22
CA LEU A 371 16.16 16.95 -5.84
C LEU A 371 15.53 15.86 -4.97
N THR A 372 15.66 16.00 -3.65
CA THR A 372 15.06 15.10 -2.65
C THR A 372 13.58 15.38 -2.40
N ASP A 373 13.00 16.38 -3.09
CA ASP A 373 11.58 16.68 -2.98
C ASP A 373 10.78 15.39 -3.23
N LYS A 374 9.93 15.08 -2.25
CA LYS A 374 9.37 13.74 -1.98
C LYS A 374 8.67 13.14 -3.20
N VAL A 375 8.18 13.98 -4.10
CA VAL A 375 7.36 13.59 -5.25
C VAL A 375 8.14 12.83 -6.33
N ILE A 376 9.38 13.23 -6.66
CA ILE A 376 10.11 12.62 -7.79
C ILE A 376 10.65 11.24 -7.40
N PHE A 377 11.33 11.13 -6.26
CA PHE A 377 11.85 9.87 -5.74
C PHE A 377 10.73 8.85 -5.51
N TYR A 378 9.64 9.31 -4.90
CA TYR A 378 8.49 8.46 -4.62
C TYR A 378 7.88 7.92 -5.91
N ARG A 379 7.63 8.77 -6.91
CA ARG A 379 6.98 8.32 -8.14
C ARG A 379 7.87 7.38 -8.96
N LEU A 380 9.17 7.64 -9.02
CA LEU A 380 10.10 6.77 -9.74
C LEU A 380 10.29 5.43 -9.01
N GLY A 381 10.54 5.45 -7.70
CA GLY A 381 10.68 4.25 -6.88
C GLY A 381 9.45 3.34 -6.88
N LEU A 382 8.26 3.94 -6.76
CA LEU A 382 6.98 3.22 -6.79
C LEU A 382 6.71 2.62 -8.18
N SER A 383 6.99 3.35 -9.26
CA SER A 383 6.72 2.86 -10.62
C SER A 383 7.50 1.59 -10.98
N TYR A 384 8.75 1.48 -10.51
CA TYR A 384 9.58 0.29 -10.71
C TYR A 384 9.24 -0.86 -9.76
N ALA A 385 8.85 -0.58 -8.52
CA ALA A 385 8.40 -1.61 -7.58
C ALA A 385 7.03 -2.20 -8.00
N LEU A 386 6.11 -1.36 -8.50
CA LEU A 386 4.77 -1.78 -8.91
C LEU A 386 4.73 -2.45 -10.28
N SER A 387 5.68 -2.18 -11.19
CA SER A 387 5.68 -2.81 -12.52
C SER A 387 5.83 -4.34 -12.47
N TYR A 388 6.37 -4.88 -11.39
CA TYR A 388 6.46 -6.33 -11.16
C TYR A 388 5.16 -6.94 -10.60
N LEU A 389 4.23 -6.12 -10.08
CA LEU A 389 3.01 -6.58 -9.43
C LEU A 389 1.89 -6.92 -10.41
N ASP A 390 1.84 -6.25 -11.57
CA ASP A 390 0.91 -6.53 -12.67
C ASP A 390 1.04 -7.97 -13.21
N GLU A 391 2.11 -8.66 -12.86
CA GLU A 391 2.38 -10.04 -13.28
C GLU A 391 2.05 -11.09 -12.22
N ILE A 392 1.63 -10.69 -11.00
CA ILE A 392 1.26 -11.62 -9.93
C ILE A 392 -0.04 -12.35 -10.30
N GLN A 393 0.05 -13.67 -10.47
CA GLN A 393 -1.04 -14.53 -10.94
C GLN A 393 -2.31 -14.47 -10.07
N TRP A 394 -2.19 -14.21 -8.77
CA TRP A 394 -3.33 -14.20 -7.85
C TRP A 394 -4.14 -12.89 -7.92
N LEU A 395 -3.49 -11.75 -8.22
CA LEU A 395 -4.20 -10.52 -8.53
C LEU A 395 -5.08 -10.76 -9.76
N LYS A 396 -4.49 -11.35 -10.82
CA LYS A 396 -5.23 -11.78 -12.01
C LYS A 396 -6.35 -12.77 -11.70
N LEU A 397 -6.19 -13.65 -10.72
CA LEU A 397 -7.23 -14.60 -10.31
C LEU A 397 -8.50 -13.91 -9.79
N LEU A 398 -8.36 -12.86 -8.98
CA LEU A 398 -9.50 -12.08 -8.52
C LEU A 398 -10.11 -11.25 -9.66
N GLU A 399 -9.29 -10.73 -10.57
CA GLU A 399 -9.78 -9.88 -11.66
C GLU A 399 -10.46 -10.64 -12.81
N GLN A 400 -10.04 -11.88 -13.07
CA GLN A 400 -10.49 -12.65 -14.23
C GLN A 400 -11.63 -13.61 -13.93
N SER A 401 -11.89 -13.90 -12.65
CA SER A 401 -13.03 -14.73 -12.24
C SER A 401 -14.25 -13.89 -11.90
N GLU A 402 -15.44 -14.36 -12.26
CA GLU A 402 -16.71 -13.69 -11.93
C GLU A 402 -16.90 -13.55 -10.41
N GLN A 403 -16.49 -14.57 -9.65
CA GLN A 403 -16.51 -14.52 -8.18
C GLN A 403 -15.52 -13.51 -7.62
N GLY A 404 -14.29 -13.48 -8.15
CA GLY A 404 -13.29 -12.49 -7.75
C GLY A 404 -13.73 -11.06 -8.06
N GLN A 405 -14.38 -10.82 -9.21
CA GLN A 405 -14.94 -9.52 -9.56
C GLN A 405 -16.04 -9.07 -8.58
N ARG A 406 -16.91 -9.98 -8.12
CA ARG A 406 -17.91 -9.69 -7.09
C ARG A 406 -17.28 -9.36 -5.74
N ILE A 407 -16.25 -10.10 -5.34
CA ILE A 407 -15.50 -9.83 -4.11
C ILE A 407 -14.86 -8.44 -4.18
N LEU A 408 -14.22 -8.11 -5.30
CA LEU A 408 -13.62 -6.80 -5.50
C LEU A 408 -14.67 -5.68 -5.48
N ALA A 409 -15.84 -5.91 -6.08
CA ALA A 409 -16.97 -4.98 -5.99
C ALA A 409 -17.43 -4.79 -4.55
N HIS A 410 -17.52 -5.87 -3.78
CA HIS A 410 -17.88 -5.79 -2.37
C HIS A 410 -16.83 -5.04 -1.53
N PHE A 411 -15.53 -5.18 -1.81
CA PHE A 411 -14.51 -4.33 -1.17
C PHE A 411 -14.69 -2.84 -1.51
N THR A 412 -15.05 -2.52 -2.75
CA THR A 412 -15.42 -1.15 -3.12
C THR A 412 -16.68 -0.67 -2.38
N GLU A 413 -17.67 -1.53 -2.15
CA GLU A 413 -18.85 -1.19 -1.33
C GLU A 413 -18.47 -0.91 0.13
N LEU A 414 -17.63 -1.76 0.74
CA LEU A 414 -17.12 -1.55 2.10
C LEU A 414 -16.45 -0.19 2.24
N GLU A 415 -15.64 0.20 1.26
CA GLU A 415 -15.00 1.51 1.17
C GLU A 415 -16.04 2.64 1.05
N GLN A 416 -17.04 2.49 0.18
CA GLN A 416 -18.04 3.53 -0.02
C GLN A 416 -18.88 3.79 1.24
N TYR A 417 -19.28 2.74 1.95
CA TYR A 417 -19.98 2.88 3.22
C TYR A 417 -19.13 3.62 4.24
N TYR A 418 -17.85 3.27 4.29
CA TYR A 418 -16.89 3.95 5.12
C TYR A 418 -16.78 5.45 4.78
N HIS A 419 -16.58 5.83 3.51
CA HIS A 419 -16.48 7.24 3.12
C HIS A 419 -17.75 8.03 3.45
N LYS A 420 -18.92 7.44 3.19
CA LYS A 420 -20.20 8.07 3.55
C LYS A 420 -20.32 8.33 5.06
N ALA A 421 -19.87 7.37 5.88
CA ALA A 421 -19.85 7.51 7.33
C ALA A 421 -18.83 8.57 7.76
N LYS A 422 -17.61 8.53 7.23
CA LYS A 422 -16.57 9.52 7.53
C LYS A 422 -17.03 10.93 7.21
N ASP A 423 -17.45 11.17 5.96
CA ASP A 423 -17.89 12.49 5.49
C ASP A 423 -19.06 12.99 6.34
N SER A 424 -19.97 12.11 6.75
CA SER A 424 -21.13 12.50 7.57
C SER A 424 -20.80 12.75 9.05
N LEU A 425 -19.70 12.21 9.54
CA LEU A 425 -19.20 12.38 10.91
C LEU A 425 -18.15 13.50 11.03
N GLU A 426 -17.71 14.08 9.91
CA GLU A 426 -16.84 15.25 9.93
C GLU A 426 -17.56 16.46 10.55
N LEU A 427 -16.86 17.15 11.46
CA LEU A 427 -17.38 18.22 12.30
C LEU A 427 -18.04 19.35 11.50
N ASP A 428 -17.50 19.66 10.32
CA ASP A 428 -18.02 20.71 9.44
C ASP A 428 -19.39 20.32 8.85
N ASN A 429 -19.56 19.06 8.44
CA ASN A 429 -20.81 18.53 7.92
C ASN A 429 -21.87 18.34 9.01
N LEU A 430 -21.46 17.94 10.21
CA LEU A 430 -22.35 17.89 11.39
C LEU A 430 -22.86 19.30 11.75
N THR A 431 -22.01 20.32 11.62
CA THR A 431 -22.37 21.72 11.87
C THR A 431 -23.33 22.25 10.81
N GLU A 432 -23.14 21.93 9.53
CA GLU A 432 -24.07 22.31 8.45
C GLU A 432 -25.42 21.59 8.53
N LYS A 433 -25.43 20.27 8.76
CA LYS A 433 -26.68 19.50 8.96
C LYS A 433 -27.44 19.98 10.21
N GLY A 434 -26.72 20.31 11.28
CA GLY A 434 -27.32 20.90 12.49
C GLY A 434 -27.96 22.27 12.25
N LYS A 435 -27.37 23.11 11.38
CA LYS A 435 -27.96 24.39 10.97
C LYS A 435 -29.21 24.21 10.09
N GLY A 436 -29.23 23.19 9.23
CA GLY A 436 -30.41 22.84 8.41
C GLY A 436 -31.59 22.41 9.27
N LEU A 437 -31.37 21.49 10.21
CA LEU A 437 -32.39 21.03 11.16
C LEU A 437 -32.93 22.16 12.05
N PHE A 438 -32.07 23.09 12.47
CA PHE A 438 -32.51 24.27 13.23
C PHE A 438 -33.37 25.23 12.41
N LYS A 439 -33.19 25.26 11.08
CA LYS A 439 -33.97 26.12 10.19
C LYS A 439 -35.37 25.54 9.96
N ASP A 440 -35.46 24.23 9.79
CA ASP A 440 -36.74 23.50 9.62
C ASP A 440 -37.58 23.45 10.92
N LEU A 441 -36.98 23.74 12.08
CA LEU A 441 -37.67 23.86 13.39
C LEU A 441 -38.14 25.29 13.70
N VAL A 442 -37.68 26.28 12.94
CA VAL A 442 -37.94 27.72 13.17
C VAL A 442 -38.79 28.33 12.05
N GLU A 443 -38.98 27.63 10.94
CA GLU A 443 -40.04 27.85 9.93
C GLU A 443 -41.28 27.01 10.25
#